data_AF-A0A6C0R8D4-F1
#
_entry.id   AF-A0A6C0R8D4-F1
#
_cell.length_a   1.000
_cell.length_b   1.000
_cell.length_c   1.000
_cell.angle_alpha   90.00
_cell.angle_beta   90.00
_cell.angle_gamma   90.00
#
_symmetry.space_group_name_H-M   'P 1'
#
loop_
_entity.id
_entity.type
_entity.pdbx_description
1 polymer ?
#
loop_
_entity_poly.entity_id
_entity_poly.type
_entity_poly.pdbx_seq_one_letter_code
_entity_poly.pdbx_strand_id
1 'polypeptide(L)' 'MEGKPYNIEHRIIENGKVKWLREKADIKFDKNGKAISVIGLTQNITEKKNAENELKKGESIQR' A
#
# COMPACT_ATOMS: atom_id res chain seq x y z
N MET A 1 12.02 -17.47 -6.89
CA MET A 1 11.16 -16.28 -6.71
C MET A 1 12.09 -15.09 -6.57
N GLU A 2 12.19 -14.25 -7.60
CA GLU A 2 12.93 -12.98 -7.51
C GLU A 2 12.10 -11.98 -6.70
N GLY A 3 12.66 -11.43 -5.63
CA GLY A 3 12.03 -10.34 -4.90
C GLY A 3 12.00 -9.07 -5.76
N LYS A 4 10.89 -8.79 -6.43
CA LYS A 4 10.74 -7.55 -7.21
C LYS A 4 10.32 -6.40 -6.29
N PRO A 5 10.76 -5.16 -6.55
CA PRO A 5 10.22 -4.01 -5.85
C PRO A 5 8.71 -3.97 -6.05
N TYR A 6 7.98 -3.72 -4.98
CA TYR A 6 6.53 -3.70 -5.00
C TYR A 6 5.99 -2.41 -4.39
N ASN A 7 4.83 -2.00 -4.86
CA ASN A 7 4.06 -0.87 -4.34
C ASN A 7 2.59 -1.28 -4.38
N ILE A 8 2.06 -1.72 -3.25
CA ILE A 8 0.72 -2.27 -3.14
C ILE A 8 -0.10 -1.50 -2.11
N GLU A 9 -1.39 -1.40 -2.36
CA GLU A 9 -2.37 -0.96 -1.37
C GLU A 9 -3.20 -2.16 -0.96
N HIS A 10 -3.29 -2.41 0.35
CA HIS A 10 -4.07 -3.50 0.89
C HIS A 10 -4.79 -3.09 2.17
N ARG A 11 -5.67 -3.96 2.66
CA ARG A 11 -6.45 -3.72 3.87
C ARG A 11 -6.00 -4.67 4.97
N ILE A 12 -5.92 -4.14 6.18
CA ILE A 12 -5.78 -4.93 7.40
C ILE A 12 -6.98 -4.68 8.31
N ILE A 13 -7.18 -5.58 9.27
CA ILE A 13 -8.11 -5.39 10.37
C ILE A 13 -7.28 -5.13 11.61
N GLU A 14 -7.47 -3.97 12.23
CA GLU A 14 -6.85 -3.61 13.50
C GLU A 14 -7.95 -3.18 14.47
N ASN A 15 -8.05 -3.87 15.62
CA ASN A 15 -9.07 -3.59 16.63
C ASN A 15 -10.50 -3.56 16.06
N GLY A 16 -10.83 -4.50 15.17
CA GLY A 16 -12.13 -4.59 14.51
C GLY A 16 -12.40 -3.53 13.44
N LYS A 17 -11.45 -2.61 13.17
CA LYS A 17 -11.57 -1.58 12.15
C LYS A 17 -10.70 -1.92 10.93
N VAL A 18 -11.23 -1.64 9.75
CA VAL A 18 -10.46 -1.76 8.51
C VAL A 18 -9.55 -0.55 8.37
N LYS A 19 -8.24 -0.80 8.17
CA LYS A 19 -7.27 0.21 7.75
C LYS A 19 -6.77 -0.08 6.35
N TRP A 20 -6.57 0.97 5.58
CA TRP A 20 -5.85 0.89 4.31
C TRP A 20 -4.38 1.21 4.52
N LEU A 21 -3.52 0.29 4.08
CA LEU A 21 -2.09 0.46 4.10
C LEU A 21 -1.55 0.49 2.67
N ARG A 22 -0.56 1.35 2.45
CA ARG A 22 0.30 1.31 1.28
C ARG A 22 1.65 0.78 1.71
N GLU A 23 2.09 -0.29 1.08
CA GLU A 23 3.43 -0.84 1.26
C GLU A 23 4.24 -0.64 0.00
N LYS A 24 5.44 -0.10 0.17
CA LYS A 24 6.45 -0.06 -0.87
C LYS A 24 7.73 -0.69 -0.34
N ALA A 25 8.35 -1.57 -1.10
CA ALA A 25 9.67 -2.11 -0.77
C ALA A 25 10.57 -2.20 -1.99
N ASP A 26 11.85 -1.95 -1.75
CA ASP A 26 12.95 -2.09 -2.70
C ASP A 26 13.93 -3.13 -2.16
N ILE A 27 14.35 -4.07 -3.02
CA ILE A 27 15.18 -5.22 -2.65
C ILE A 27 16.55 -5.06 -3.29
N LYS A 28 17.60 -5.13 -2.47
CA LYS A 28 18.99 -5.10 -2.93
C LYS A 28 19.49 -6.53 -3.13
N PHE A 29 20.04 -6.78 -4.30
CA PHE A 29 20.65 -8.05 -4.67
C PHE A 29 22.17 -7.92 -4.76
N ASP A 30 22.88 -9.00 -4.47
CA ASP A 30 24.30 -9.12 -4.80
C ASP A 30 24.51 -9.49 -6.29
N LYS A 31 25.78 -9.60 -6.70
CA LYS A 31 26.17 -9.96 -8.06
C LYS A 31 25.71 -11.35 -8.53
N ASN A 32 25.35 -12.23 -7.59
CA ASN A 32 24.89 -13.59 -7.86
C ASN A 32 23.36 -13.69 -7.84
N GLY A 33 22.66 -12.55 -7.72
CA GLY A 33 21.20 -12.51 -7.64
C GLY A 33 20.63 -12.92 -6.29
N LYS A 34 21.46 -13.00 -5.22
CA LYS A 34 20.99 -13.26 -3.86
C LYS A 34 20.50 -11.97 -3.22
N ALA A 35 19.29 -11.98 -2.67
CA ALA A 35 18.78 -10.84 -1.89
C ALA A 35 19.62 -10.65 -0.62
N ILE A 36 20.14 -9.44 -0.41
CA ILE A 36 21.01 -9.09 0.72
C ILE A 36 20.37 -8.07 1.67
N SER A 37 19.41 -7.29 1.22
CA SER A 37 18.62 -6.41 2.08
C SER A 37 17.29 -6.01 1.45
N VAL A 38 16.33 -5.63 2.28
CA VAL A 38 15.06 -5.04 1.87
C VAL A 38 14.89 -3.73 2.63
N ILE A 39 14.54 -2.66 1.91
CA ILE A 39 14.13 -1.39 2.52
C ILE A 39 12.69 -1.14 2.10
N GLY A 40 11.81 -0.98 3.09
CA GLY A 40 10.39 -0.76 2.85
C GLY A 40 9.80 0.35 3.69
N LEU A 41 8.67 0.87 3.22
CA LEU A 41 7.82 1.84 3.90
C LEU A 41 6.40 1.28 3.95
N THR A 42 5.81 1.34 5.14
CA THR A 42 4.39 1.11 5.34
C THR A 42 3.73 2.43 5.73
N GLN A 43 2.76 2.86 4.94
CA GLN A 43 2.00 4.09 5.19
C GLN A 43 0.54 3.75 5.42
N ASN A 44 -0.04 4.25 6.52
CA ASN A 44 -1.50 4.25 6.68
C ASN A 44 -2.12 5.31 5.78
N ILE A 45 -2.96 4.88 4.83
CA ILE A 45 -3.64 5.75 3.85
C ILE A 45 -5.17 5.73 4.04
N THR A 46 -5.65 5.34 5.21
CA THR A 46 -7.09 5.22 5.50
C THR A 46 -7.83 6.54 5.29
N GLU A 47 -7.28 7.65 5.79
CA GLU A 47 -7.89 8.98 5.64
C GLU A 47 -7.97 9.40 4.17
N LYS A 48 -6.89 9.17 3.40
CA LYS A 48 -6.87 9.43 1.96
C LYS A 48 -7.98 8.65 1.23
N LYS A 49 -8.15 7.37 1.54
CA LYS A 49 -9.20 6.53 0.93
C LYS A 49 -10.61 6.95 1.32
N ASN A 50 -10.81 7.42 2.56
CA ASN A 50 -12.11 7.95 2.98
C ASN A 50 -12.46 9.21 2.19
N ALA A 51 -11.53 10.16 2.07
CA ALA A 51 -11.73 11.37 1.28
C ALA A 51 -12.02 11.07 -0.21
N GLU A 52 -11.25 10.15 -0.83
CA GLU A 52 -11.52 9.70 -2.21
C GLU A 52 -12.93 9.12 -2.38
N ASN A 53 -13.42 8.37 -1.38
CA ASN A 53 -14.76 7.78 -1.43
C ASN A 53 -15.86 8.81 -1.22
N GLU A 54 -15.65 9.82 -0.37
CA GLU A 54 -16.60 10.92 -0.17
C GLU A 54 -16.75 11.75 -1.46
N LEU A 55 -15.64 12.07 -2.12
CA LEU A 55 -15.64 12.76 -3.41
C LEU A 55 -16.40 11.97 -4.47
N LYS A 56 -16.10 10.67 -4.62
CA LYS A 56 -16.80 9.79 -5.58
C LYS A 56 -18.30 9.73 -5.33
N LYS A 57 -18.72 9.69 -4.06
CA LYS A 57 -20.15 9.70 -3.70
C LYS A 57 -20.80 11.02 -4.13
N GLY A 58 -20.17 12.16 -3.84
CA GLY A 58 -20.66 13.47 -4.27
C GLY A 58 -20.81 13.57 -5.80
N GLU A 59 -19.80 13.14 -6.55
CA GLU A 59 -19.82 13.13 -8.03
C GLU A 59 -20.92 12.23 -8.61
N SER A 60 -21.21 11.09 -7.95
CA SER A 60 -22.27 10.17 -8.38
C SER A 60 -23.68 10.63 -8.06
N ILE A 61 -23.86 11.50 -7.06
CA ILE A 61 -25.16 12.06 -6.66
C ILE A 61 -25.55 13.27 -7.54
N GLN A 62 -24.56 13.88 -8.20
CA GLN A 62 -24.74 15.09 -9.00
C GLN A 62 -24.95 14.82 -10.51
N ARG A 63 -25.16 13.56 -10.88
CA ARG A 63 -25.52 13.09 -12.23
C ARG A 63 -26.96 12.59 -12.26
#